data_AF-A0AAW1IDP7-F1
#
_entry.id   AF-A0AAW1IDP7-F1
#
_cell.length_a   1.000
_cell.length_b   1.000
_cell.length_c   1.000
_cell.angle_alpha   90.00
_cell.angle_beta   90.00
_cell.angle_gamma   90.00
#
_symmetry.space_group_name_H-M   'P 1'
#
loop_
_entity.id
_entity.type
_entity.pdbx_description
1 polymer ?
#
loop_
_entity_poly.entity_id
_entity_poly.type
_entity_poly.pdbx_seq_one_letter_code
_entity_poly.pdbx_strand_id
1 'polypeptide(L)'
;MTYKQEAYVRITLNQHYRAVKEKRTGIARPSRDAAVTFTEGFNFKLALAHVDVSSLAFHVFQATSGYGRDKLIGKCVLGSYMFARDKLIGKCVLGSYMFARGKALAQWNTAIANPMEQSQQWHVLSE
;
A
#
# COMPACT_ATOMS: atom_id res chain seq x y z
N MET A 1 -27.62 -5.77 -6.77
CA MET A 1 -26.65 -6.25 -5.76
C MET A 1 -25.35 -5.49 -5.95
N THR A 2 -25.12 -4.44 -5.16
CA THR A 2 -23.90 -3.62 -5.25
C THR A 2 -22.76 -4.46 -4.67
N TYR A 3 -21.84 -4.93 -5.51
CA TYR A 3 -20.67 -5.67 -5.06
C TYR A 3 -19.90 -4.81 -4.07
N LYS A 4 -19.96 -5.17 -2.79
CA LYS A 4 -19.19 -4.54 -1.73
C LYS A 4 -17.72 -4.86 -2.01
N GLN A 5 -16.99 -3.86 -2.48
CA GLN A 5 -15.60 -4.00 -2.90
C GLN A 5 -14.72 -4.10 -1.64
N GLU A 6 -14.30 -5.32 -1.30
CA GLU A 6 -13.31 -5.54 -0.27
C GLU A 6 -11.97 -4.94 -0.71
N ALA A 7 -11.15 -4.46 0.22
CA ALA A 7 -9.88 -3.81 -0.11
C ALA A 7 -8.77 -4.17 0.88
N TYR A 8 -7.52 -4.05 0.44
CA TYR A 8 -6.34 -4.11 1.30
C TYR A 8 -5.31 -3.08 0.88
N VAL A 9 -4.42 -2.73 1.79
CA VAL A 9 -3.32 -1.81 1.54
C VAL A 9 -2.01 -2.57 1.60
N ARG A 10 -1.17 -2.36 0.59
CA ARG A 10 0.19 -2.86 0.52
C ARG A 10 1.17 -1.72 0.73
N ILE A 11 2.06 -1.87 1.70
CA ILE A 11 3.09 -0.89 2.04
C ILE A 11 4.45 -1.45 1.67
N THR A 12 5.16 -0.75 0.81
CA THR A 12 6.49 -1.13 0.33
C THR A 12 7.51 -0.08 0.75
N LEU A 13 8.50 -0.47 1.56
CA LEU A 13 9.70 0.32 1.79
C LEU A 13 10.63 0.14 0.60
N ASN A 14 10.92 1.24 -0.08
CA ASN A 14 11.91 1.33 -1.14
C ASN A 14 13.16 2.05 -0.64
N GLN A 15 14.32 1.58 -1.10
CA GLN A 15 15.59 2.31 -1.01
C GLN A 15 16.13 2.46 -2.42
N HIS A 16 16.48 3.69 -2.78
CA HIS A 16 16.69 4.09 -4.17
C HIS A 16 15.45 3.68 -5.00
N TYR A 17 15.61 2.77 -5.94
CA TYR A 17 14.52 2.27 -6.80
C TYR A 17 14.19 0.80 -6.57
N ARG A 18 14.62 0.23 -5.44
CA ARG A 18 14.41 -1.19 -5.12
C ARG A 18 13.50 -1.35 -3.92
N ALA A 19 12.51 -2.23 -4.06
CA ALA A 19 11.70 -2.69 -2.95
C ALA A 19 12.56 -3.51 -1.99
N VAL A 20 12.72 -3.01 -0.76
CA VAL A 20 13.51 -3.67 0.29
C VAL A 20 12.61 -4.54 1.15
N LYS A 21 11.41 -4.04 1.47
CA LYS A 21 10.46 -4.77 2.32
C LYS A 21 9.03 -4.42 1.96
N GLU A 22 8.20 -5.44 1.83
CA GLU A 22 6.77 -5.29 1.59
C GLU A 22 5.98 -5.88 2.76
N LYS A 23 4.90 -5.20 3.12
CA LYS A 23 3.89 -5.66 4.08
C LYS A 23 2.50 -5.34 3.52
N ARG A 24 1.47 -6.00 4.02
CA ARG A 24 0.09 -5.67 3.66
C ARG A 24 -0.84 -5.84 4.84
N THR A 25 -1.97 -5.15 4.78
CA THR A 25 -3.10 -5.34 5.69
C THR A 25 -3.81 -6.66 5.40
N GLY A 26 -4.71 -7.05 6.30
CA GLY A 26 -5.82 -7.94 5.98
C GLY A 26 -6.74 -7.33 4.92
N ILE A 27 -7.61 -8.16 4.36
CA ILE A 27 -8.68 -7.73 3.48
C ILE A 27 -9.81 -7.16 4.36
N ALA A 28 -10.09 -5.87 4.21
CA ALA A 28 -11.14 -5.17 4.92
C ALA A 28 -12.41 -5.11 4.07
N ARG A 29 -13.56 -5.27 4.74
CA ARG A 29 -14.88 -5.16 4.15
C ARG A 29 -15.41 -3.73 4.29
N PRO A 30 -16.14 -3.21 3.30
CA PRO A 30 -16.75 -1.89 3.43
C PRO A 30 -17.87 -1.90 4.48
N SER A 31 -17.91 -0.84 5.27
CA SER A 31 -18.96 -0.58 6.27
C SER A 31 -20.30 -0.24 5.61
N ARG A 32 -21.32 0.13 6.41
CA ARG A 32 -22.68 0.42 5.91
C ARG A 32 -22.70 1.66 5.01
N ASP A 33 -21.83 2.61 5.26
CA ASP A 33 -21.58 3.86 4.51
C ASP A 33 -20.58 3.69 3.36
N ALA A 34 -20.21 2.45 3.01
CA ALA A 34 -19.25 2.12 1.95
C ALA A 34 -17.79 2.59 2.18
N ALA A 35 -17.45 3.08 3.37
CA ALA A 35 -16.06 3.35 3.74
C ALA A 35 -15.30 2.03 4.03
N VAL A 36 -14.00 2.01 3.74
CA VAL A 36 -13.11 0.91 4.15
C VAL A 36 -12.08 1.46 5.13
N THR A 37 -11.98 0.84 6.30
CA THR A 37 -11.09 1.29 7.38
C THR A 37 -10.04 0.23 7.69
N PHE A 38 -8.79 0.66 7.89
CA PHE A 38 -7.67 -0.19 8.28
C PHE A 38 -7.07 0.34 9.58
N THR A 39 -6.92 -0.51 10.58
CA THR A 39 -6.34 -0.17 11.89
C THR A 39 -5.17 -1.11 12.20
N GLU A 40 -4.26 -1.26 11.24
CA GLU A 40 -3.07 -2.10 11.36
C GLU A 40 -1.79 -1.25 11.39
N GLY A 41 -0.86 -1.60 12.28
CA GLY A 41 0.43 -0.93 12.42
C GLY A 41 1.57 -1.70 11.76
N PHE A 42 2.45 -1.00 11.05
CA PHE A 42 3.58 -1.62 10.35
C PHE A 42 4.92 -0.98 10.75
N ASN A 43 5.82 -1.79 11.28
CA ASN A 43 7.18 -1.35 11.63
C ASN A 43 8.20 -1.66 10.51
N PHE A 44 8.94 -0.64 10.08
CA PHE A 44 10.04 -0.76 9.12
C PHE A 44 11.33 -0.29 9.78
N LYS A 45 12.42 -1.04 9.57
CA LYS A 45 13.75 -0.62 10.02
C LYS A 45 14.33 0.31 8.95
N LEU A 46 14.68 1.54 9.35
CA LEU A 46 15.30 2.53 8.48
C LEU A 46 16.51 3.14 9.20
N ALA A 47 17.69 3.01 8.61
CA ALA A 47 18.89 3.66 9.10
C ALA A 47 18.89 5.14 8.70
N LEU A 48 19.40 6.02 9.57
CA LEU A 48 19.47 7.47 9.30
C LEU A 48 20.23 7.78 8.01
N ALA A 49 21.30 7.04 7.73
CA ALA A 49 22.08 7.17 6.49
C ALA A 49 21.27 6.92 5.21
N HIS A 50 20.12 6.23 5.30
CA HIS A 50 19.29 5.88 4.14
C HIS A 50 18.01 6.71 4.04
N VAL A 51 17.76 7.66 4.94
CA VAL A 51 16.52 8.45 4.95
C VAL A 51 16.31 9.20 3.65
N ASP A 52 17.36 9.83 3.12
CA ASP A 52 17.30 10.62 1.89
C ASP A 52 17.10 9.78 0.63
N VAL A 53 17.37 8.47 0.72
CA VAL A 53 17.21 7.54 -0.39
C VAL A 53 16.04 6.59 -0.16
N SER A 54 15.19 6.82 0.83
CA SER A 54 14.07 5.95 1.15
C SER A 54 12.70 6.54 0.81
N SER A 55 11.77 5.65 0.50
CA SER A 55 10.33 5.97 0.42
C SER A 55 9.46 4.81 0.92
N LEU A 56 8.28 5.15 1.41
CA LEU A 56 7.17 4.25 1.67
C LEU A 56 6.10 4.44 0.59
N ALA A 57 5.89 3.42 -0.21
CA ALA A 57 4.83 3.38 -1.22
C ALA A 57 3.63 2.61 -0.68
N PHE A 58 2.48 3.27 -0.64
CA PHE A 58 1.18 2.72 -0.28
C PHE A 58 0.42 2.42 -1.56
N HIS A 59 -0.02 1.19 -1.73
CA HIS A 59 -0.86 0.77 -2.85
C HIS A 59 -2.17 0.22 -2.29
N VAL A 60 -3.28 0.81 -2.71
CA VAL A 60 -4.62 0.39 -2.29
C VAL A 60 -5.18 -0.52 -3.37
N PHE A 61 -5.50 -1.75 -2.99
CA PHE A 61 -6.06 -2.76 -3.89
C PHE A 61 -7.51 -3.04 -3.53
N GLN A 62 -8.34 -3.15 -4.56
CA GLN A 62 -9.62 -3.81 -4.49
C GLN A 62 -9.38 -5.32 -4.60
N ALA A 63 -9.77 -6.06 -3.57
CA ALA A 63 -9.71 -7.51 -3.58
C ALA A 63 -10.84 -8.07 -4.45
N THR A 64 -10.48 -8.90 -5.43
CA THR A 64 -11.47 -9.55 -6.29
C THR A 64 -11.75 -10.96 -5.76
N SER A 65 -12.95 -11.18 -5.21
CA SER A 65 -13.40 -12.51 -4.81
C SER A 65 -13.81 -13.32 -6.05
N GLY A 66 -12.85 -13.91 -6.75
CA GLY A 66 -13.13 -14.82 -7.87
C GLY A 66 -13.71 -16.15 -7.37
N TYR A 67 -14.96 -16.45 -7.74
CA TYR A 67 -15.53 -17.80 -7.74
C TYR A 67 -14.72 -18.67 -8.71
N GLY A 68 -13.80 -19.48 -8.19
CA GLY A 68 -12.92 -20.34 -8.99
C GLY A 68 -11.82 -21.02 -8.17
N ARG A 69 -12.06 -21.22 -6.86
CA ARG A 69 -11.09 -21.86 -5.96
C ARG A 69 -11.24 -23.37 -5.84
N ASP A 70 -12.14 -23.98 -6.61
CA ASP A 70 -12.35 -25.42 -6.52
C ASP A 70 -12.25 -26.06 -7.90
N LYS A 71 -11.34 -27.04 -8.00
CA LYS A 71 -10.90 -27.85 -9.15
C LYS A 71 -9.83 -27.27 -10.10
N LEU A 72 -8.80 -28.11 -10.25
CA LEU A 72 -7.73 -28.19 -11.27
C LEU A 72 -6.43 -27.49 -10.85
N ILE A 73 -5.55 -28.19 -10.12
CA ILE A 73 -4.53 -29.09 -10.73
C ILE A 73 -3.95 -28.44 -11.98
N GLY A 74 -2.81 -27.73 -11.85
CA GLY A 74 -2.12 -27.20 -13.01
C GLY A 74 -1.32 -25.96 -12.69
N LYS A 75 -0.14 -26.16 -12.11
CA LYS A 75 0.95 -25.19 -12.14
C LYS A 75 1.41 -25.08 -13.61
N CYS A 76 0.65 -24.36 -14.44
CA CYS A 76 1.00 -24.14 -15.83
C CYS A 76 1.46 -22.70 -16.02
N VAL A 77 2.71 -22.60 -16.44
CA VAL A 77 3.44 -21.42 -16.89
C VAL A 77 2.79 -20.90 -18.17
N LEU A 78 1.62 -20.27 -18.07
CA LEU A 78 1.04 -19.43 -19.11
C LEU A 78 0.44 -18.22 -18.41
N GLY A 79 1.13 -17.09 -18.57
CA GLY A 79 1.13 -15.97 -17.64
C GLY A 79 -0.25 -15.49 -17.23
N SER A 80 -0.57 -15.62 -15.95
CA SER A 80 -0.97 -14.52 -15.06
C SER A 80 -2.20 -13.65 -15.45
N TYR A 81 -2.86 -13.88 -16.59
CA TYR A 81 -3.90 -13.02 -17.20
C TYR A 81 -5.31 -13.63 -17.11
N MET A 82 -5.48 -14.79 -16.49
CA MET A 82 -6.79 -15.48 -16.36
C MET A 82 -7.15 -15.88 -14.93
N PHE A 83 -6.51 -15.26 -13.93
CA PHE A 83 -6.98 -15.28 -12.55
C PHE A 83 -7.40 -13.86 -12.21
N ALA A 84 -8.57 -13.68 -11.59
CA ALA A 84 -9.07 -12.37 -11.20
C ALA A 84 -8.00 -11.64 -10.37
N ARG A 85 -7.26 -10.72 -11.01
CA ARG A 85 -6.22 -9.94 -10.33
C ARG A 85 -6.92 -8.90 -9.47
N ASP A 86 -6.39 -8.70 -8.27
CA ASP A 86 -6.78 -7.55 -7.45
C ASP A 86 -6.51 -6.27 -8.24
N LYS A 87 -7.50 -5.37 -8.26
CA LYS A 87 -7.41 -4.12 -9.02
C LYS A 87 -6.73 -3.06 -8.17
N LEU A 88 -5.66 -2.45 -8.69
CA LEU A 88 -5.07 -1.27 -8.06
C LEU A 88 -6.07 -0.11 -8.15
N ILE A 89 -6.49 0.43 -7.01
CA ILE A 89 -7.35 1.62 -6.92
C ILE A 89 -6.49 2.88 -7.07
N GLY A 90 -5.33 2.88 -6.41
CA GLY A 90 -4.40 3.99 -6.48
C GLY A 90 -3.23 3.81 -5.52
N LYS A 91 -2.30 4.75 -5.59
CA LYS A 91 -1.06 4.76 -4.83
C LYS A 91 -0.80 6.11 -4.18
N CYS A 92 -0.04 6.10 -3.10
CA CYS A 92 0.53 7.27 -2.46
C CYS A 92 1.98 6.95 -2.08
N VAL A 93 2.88 7.92 -2.20
CA VAL A 93 4.29 7.74 -1.84
C VAL A 93 4.69 8.81 -0.83
N LEU A 94 5.20 8.38 0.31
CA LEU A 94 5.89 9.23 1.29
C LEU A 94 7.38 8.95 1.17
N GLY A 95 8.22 9.96 1.21
CA GLY A 95 9.65 9.76 1.07
C GLY A 95 10.40 11.08 1.00
N SER A 96 11.70 10.97 0.87
CA SER A 96 12.57 12.13 0.69
C SER A 96 12.19 12.96 -0.54
N TYR A 97 12.87 14.09 -0.70
CA TYR A 97 12.75 14.94 -1.89
C TYR A 97 13.15 14.20 -3.19
N MET A 98 13.68 12.99 -3.16
CA MET A 98 13.87 12.20 -4.37
C MET A 98 12.56 11.55 -4.86
N PHE A 99 11.58 11.31 -3.97
CA PHE A 99 10.39 10.49 -4.26
C PHE A 99 9.06 11.23 -4.14
N ALA A 100 8.98 12.24 -3.26
CA ALA A 100 7.73 12.91 -2.95
C ALA A 100 7.86 14.43 -3.07
N ARG A 101 6.73 15.12 -3.25
CA ARG A 101 6.63 16.59 -3.28
C ARG A 101 5.45 17.05 -2.44
N GLY A 102 5.40 18.34 -2.13
CA GLY A 102 4.29 18.97 -1.42
C GLY A 102 3.98 18.30 -0.08
N LYS A 103 2.71 17.99 0.15
CA LYS A 103 2.18 17.42 1.40
C LYS A 103 2.84 16.10 1.82
N ALA A 104 3.20 15.24 0.86
CA ALA A 104 3.84 13.96 1.13
C ALA A 104 5.29 14.13 1.62
N LEU A 105 6.04 15.04 0.98
CA LEU A 105 7.39 15.39 1.41
C LEU A 105 7.38 16.11 2.77
N ALA A 106 6.43 17.02 2.97
CA ALA A 106 6.28 17.72 4.24
C ALA A 106 6.06 16.75 5.40
N GLN A 107 5.14 15.79 5.25
CA GLN A 107 4.92 14.77 6.29
C GLN A 107 6.15 13.92 6.53
N TRP A 108 6.86 13.50 5.47
CA TRP A 108 8.09 12.73 5.61
C TRP A 108 9.12 13.49 6.47
N ASN A 109 9.36 14.75 6.13
CA ASN A 109 10.31 15.60 6.86
C ASN A 109 9.88 15.80 8.32
N THR A 110 8.59 16.06 8.57
CA THR A 110 8.06 16.20 9.93
C THR A 110 8.25 14.93 10.76
N ALA A 111 7.97 13.75 10.18
CA ALA A 111 8.10 12.47 10.87
C ALA A 111 9.55 12.13 11.21
N ILE A 112 10.50 12.49 10.34
CA ILE A 112 11.94 12.29 10.60
C ILE A 112 12.47 13.30 11.62
N ALA A 113 12.04 14.56 11.54
CA ALA A 113 12.48 15.62 12.45
C ALA A 113 11.96 15.41 13.88
N ASN A 114 10.79 14.79 14.05
CA ASN A 114 10.14 14.59 15.34
C ASN A 114 9.86 13.09 15.60
N PRO A 115 10.90 12.25 15.81
CA PRO A 115 10.77 10.79 15.80
C PRO A 115 9.93 10.18 16.94
N MET A 116 9.61 10.96 17.98
CA MET A 116 8.77 10.53 19.10
C MET A 116 7.32 11.01 18.99
N GLU A 117 7.00 11.79 17.94
CA GLU A 117 5.67 12.33 17.72
C GLU A 117 4.95 11.60 16.59
N GLN A 118 3.65 11.36 16.79
CA GLN A 118 2.82 10.77 15.75
C GLN A 118 2.35 11.86 14.79
N SER A 119 2.67 11.70 13.50
CA SER A 119 2.18 12.58 12.43
C SER A 119 1.08 11.88 11.63
N GLN A 120 -0.13 12.42 11.66
CA GLN A 120 -1.27 11.94 10.85
C GLN A 120 -1.65 12.98 9.79
N GLN A 121 -1.76 12.54 8.54
CA GLN A 121 -2.15 13.41 7.43
C GLN A 121 -2.87 12.64 6.33
N TRP A 122 -3.88 13.27 5.74
CA TRP A 122 -4.55 12.73 4.55
C TRP A 122 -3.73 12.94 3.29
N HIS A 123 -3.74 11.94 2.40
CA HIS A 123 -3.17 12.00 1.06
C HIS A 123 -4.19 11.58 0.02
N VAL A 124 -4.14 12.24 -1.12
CA VAL A 124 -4.90 11.83 -2.30
C VAL A 124 -4.19 10.65 -2.95
N LEU A 125 -4.95 9.64 -3.36
CA LEU A 125 -4.42 8.52 -4.14
C LEU A 125 -4.24 8.98 -5.59
N SER A 126 -3.05 8.75 -6.14
CA SER A 126 -2.77 8.88 -7.57
C SER A 126 -3.00 7.55 -8.29
N GLU A 127 -3.39 7.60 -9.56
CA GLU A 127 -3.41 6.42 -10.45
C GLU A 127 -1.99 5.98 -10.83
#